data_AF-A0A1Q6XEX8-F1
#
_entry.id   AF-A0A1Q6XEX8-F1
#
_cell.length_a   1.000
_cell.length_b   1.000
_cell.length_c   1.000
_cell.angle_alpha   90.00
_cell.angle_beta   90.00
_cell.angle_gamma   90.00
#
_symmetry.space_group_name_H-M   'P 1'
#
loop_
_entity.id
_entity.type
_entity.pdbx_description
1 polymer ?
#
loop_
_entity_poly.entity_id
_entity_poly.type
_entity_poly.pdbx_seq_one_letter_code
_entity_poly.pdbx_strand_id
1 'polypeptide(L)'
;MRYALYFIIGGTVVSLTTYLGSLGKSWLAAFVTTFPALTGITFILMYLNAGVEPTVPYARNLLYFVVPWLAYVGFYLVTIDRLGFWFALTGAVALFIGVSTMSKLIV
;
A
#
# COMPACT_ATOMS: atom_id res chain seq x y z
N MET A 1 -4.06 13.46 20.05
CA MET A 1 -5.19 13.53 19.09
C MET A 1 -4.78 13.33 17.63
N ARG A 2 -3.72 13.97 17.13
CA ARG A 2 -3.29 13.88 15.72
C ARG A 2 -3.11 12.44 15.19
N TYR A 3 -2.47 11.56 15.96
CA TYR A 3 -2.30 10.15 15.60
C TYR A 3 -3.60 9.32 15.62
N ALA A 4 -4.57 9.71 16.45
CA ALA A 4 -5.88 9.04 16.51
C ALA A 4 -6.69 9.30 15.23
N LEU A 5 -6.57 10.49 14.64
CA LEU A 5 -7.19 10.79 13.35
C LEU A 5 -6.59 9.94 12.22
N TYR A 6 -5.27 9.73 12.21
CA TYR A 6 -4.63 8.85 11.22
C TYR A 6 -5.06 7.39 11.36
N PHE A 7 -5.22 6.94 12.60
CA PHE A 7 -5.76 5.61 12.89
C PHE A 7 -7.21 5.45 12.39
N ILE A 8 -8.07 6.45 12.61
CA ILE A 8 -9.45 6.44 12.10
C ILE A 8 -9.46 6.35 10.59
N ILE A 9 -8.65 7.15 9.89
CA ILE A 9 -8.55 7.12 8.42
C ILE A 9 -8.15 5.73 7.93
N GLY A 10 -7.11 5.14 8.53
CA GLY A 10 -6.68 3.78 8.20
C GLY A 10 -7.79 2.74 8.44
N GLY A 11 -8.43 2.79 9.61
CA GLY A 11 -9.54 1.91 9.95
C GLY A 11 -10.74 2.05 9.01
N THR A 12 -11.07 3.28 8.60
CA THR A 12 -12.14 3.56 7.64
C THR A 12 -11.81 2.98 6.26
N VAL A 13 -10.59 3.16 5.76
CA VAL A 13 -10.16 2.61 4.45
C VAL A 13 -10.28 1.08 4.45
N VAL A 14 -9.78 0.41 5.50
CA VAL A 14 -9.86 -1.06 5.63
C VAL A 14 -11.32 -1.52 5.71
N SER A 15 -12.14 -0.86 6.53
CA SER A 15 -13.54 -1.22 6.73
C SER A 15 -14.36 -1.04 5.45
N LEU A 16 -14.22 0.10 4.77
CA LEU A 16 -14.93 0.38 3.52
C LEU A 16 -14.50 -0.56 2.40
N THR A 17 -13.21 -0.81 2.26
CA THR A 17 -12.69 -1.78 1.29
C THR A 17 -13.32 -3.15 1.51
N THR A 18 -13.28 -3.63 2.75
CA THR A 18 -13.80 -4.96 3.11
C THR A 18 -15.30 -5.04 2.88
N TYR A 19 -16.05 -4.00 3.28
CA TYR A 19 -17.48 -3.90 3.06
C TYR A 19 -17.83 -3.93 1.56
N LEU A 20 -17.19 -3.08 0.75
CA LEU A 20 -17.41 -3.04 -0.70
C LEU A 20 -17.00 -4.34 -1.38
N GLY A 21 -15.89 -4.95 -0.96
CA GLY A 21 -15.44 -6.25 -1.45
C GLY A 21 -16.44 -7.36 -1.13
N SER A 22 -17.01 -7.37 0.08
CA SER A 22 -18.04 -8.34 0.48
C SER A 22 -19.34 -8.23 -0.32
N LEU A 23 -19.61 -7.05 -0.90
CA LEU A 23 -20.74 -6.81 -1.80
C LEU A 23 -20.43 -7.14 -3.28
N GLY A 24 -19.27 -7.72 -3.58
CA GLY A 24 -18.83 -7.99 -4.96
C GLY A 24 -18.40 -6.75 -5.74
N LYS A 25 -18.31 -5.57 -5.10
CA LYS A 25 -17.89 -4.30 -5.73
C LYS A 25 -16.36 -4.20 -5.78
N SER A 26 -15.70 -5.19 -6.36
CA SER A 26 -14.24 -5.37 -6.30
C SER A 26 -13.44 -4.17 -6.83
N TRP A 27 -13.91 -3.53 -7.89
CA TRP A 27 -13.24 -2.33 -8.44
C TRP A 27 -13.28 -1.15 -7.47
N LEU A 28 -14.43 -0.90 -6.83
CA LEU A 28 -14.57 0.16 -5.83
C LEU A 28 -13.76 -0.15 -4.56
N ALA A 29 -13.72 -1.41 -4.14
CA ALA A 29 -12.88 -1.84 -3.02
C ALA A 29 -11.40 -1.55 -3.31
N ALA A 30 -10.92 -1.91 -4.52
CA ALA A 30 -9.56 -1.61 -4.96
C ALA A 30 -9.29 -0.09 -5.02
N PHE A 31 -10.22 0.70 -5.56
CA PHE A 31 -10.13 2.16 -5.57
C PHE A 31 -9.98 2.74 -4.15
N VAL A 32 -10.83 2.32 -3.21
CA VAL A 32 -10.79 2.83 -1.82
C VAL A 32 -9.48 2.45 -1.12
N THR A 33 -8.99 1.23 -1.30
CA THR A 33 -7.69 0.80 -0.73
C THR A 33 -6.52 1.57 -1.30
N THR A 34 -6.54 1.85 -2.60
CA THR A 34 -5.43 2.51 -3.31
C THR A 34 -5.52 4.04 -3.29
N PHE A 35 -6.64 4.60 -2.81
CA PHE A 35 -6.80 6.03 -2.67
C PHE A 35 -5.68 6.59 -1.77
N PRO A 36 -4.90 7.58 -2.22
CA PRO A 36 -3.65 7.98 -1.58
C PRO A 36 -3.88 8.88 -0.34
N ALA A 37 -4.81 8.52 0.55
CA ALA A 37 -5.12 9.29 1.75
C ALA A 37 -3.91 9.37 2.68
N LEU A 38 -3.30 8.23 3.01
CA LEU A 38 -2.15 8.18 3.92
C LEU A 38 -0.94 8.91 3.33
N THR A 39 -0.59 8.61 2.07
CA THR A 39 0.55 9.24 1.39
C THR A 39 0.34 10.74 1.18
N GLY A 40 -0.88 11.16 0.80
CA GLY A 40 -1.22 12.57 0.63
C GLY A 40 -1.11 13.36 1.94
N ILE A 41 -1.59 12.79 3.06
CA ILE A 41 -1.39 13.37 4.39
C ILE A 41 0.11 13.46 4.67
N THR A 42 0.88 12.38 4.49
CA THR A 42 2.33 12.37 4.72
C THR A 42 3.04 13.46 3.93
N PHE A 43 2.72 13.67 2.65
CA PHE A 43 3.27 14.77 1.85
C PHE A 43 2.97 16.14 2.46
N ILE A 44 1.72 16.40 2.85
CA ILE A 44 1.33 17.66 3.49
C ILE A 44 2.14 17.86 4.77
N LEU A 45 2.25 16.83 5.61
CA LEU A 45 2.96 16.94 6.88
C LEU A 45 4.46 17.14 6.68
N MET A 46 5.09 16.37 5.80
CA MET A 46 6.52 16.51 5.52
C MET A 46 6.83 17.91 4.98
N TYR A 47 6.03 18.39 4.03
CA TYR A 47 6.20 19.73 3.48
C TYR A 47 6.04 20.81 4.54
N LEU A 48 4.97 20.75 5.35
CA LEU A 48 4.72 21.75 6.39
C LEU A 48 5.75 21.74 7.52
N ASN A 49 6.38 20.59 7.82
CA ASN A 49 7.34 20.48 8.92
C ASN A 49 8.79 20.68 8.50
N ALA A 50 9.15 20.34 7.26
CA ALA A 50 10.54 20.28 6.83
C ALA A 50 10.77 20.75 5.38
N GLY A 51 9.74 21.27 4.70
CA GLY A 51 9.85 21.86 3.37
C GLY A 51 10.02 20.86 2.24
N VAL A 52 10.50 21.36 1.10
CA VAL A 52 10.62 20.59 -0.17
C VAL A 52 11.72 19.54 -0.09
N GLU A 53 12.86 19.88 0.52
CA GLU A 53 14.09 19.09 0.50
C GLU A 53 13.91 17.62 0.96
N PRO A 54 13.21 17.31 2.08
CA PRO A 54 12.94 15.92 2.45
C PRO A 54 11.71 15.33 1.76
N THR A 55 10.79 16.16 1.27
CA THR A 55 9.53 15.71 0.65
C THR A 55 9.75 15.12 -0.74
N VAL A 56 10.64 15.73 -1.55
CA VAL A 56 10.92 15.27 -2.92
C VAL A 56 11.61 13.89 -2.95
N PRO A 57 12.67 13.63 -2.17
CA PRO A 57 13.27 12.29 -2.09
C PRO A 57 12.28 11.23 -1.61
N TYR A 58 11.40 11.56 -0.65
CA TYR A 58 10.33 10.65 -0.23
C TYR A 58 9.38 10.31 -1.39
N ALA A 59 8.93 11.31 -2.15
CA ALA A 59 8.10 11.09 -3.34
C ALA A 59 8.80 10.20 -4.38
N ARG A 60 10.09 10.46 -4.64
CA ARG A 60 10.91 9.67 -5.57
C ARG A 60 11.05 8.23 -5.09
N ASN A 61 11.34 8.03 -3.80
CA ASN A 61 11.52 6.71 -3.23
C ASN A 61 10.24 5.85 -3.30
N LEU A 62 9.05 6.47 -3.19
CA LEU A 62 7.78 5.76 -3.34
C LEU A 62 7.61 5.10 -4.71
N LEU A 63 8.19 5.67 -5.78
CA LEU A 63 8.08 5.11 -7.13
C LEU A 63 8.73 3.72 -7.23
N TYR A 64 9.78 3.47 -6.46
CA TYR A 64 10.46 2.16 -6.44
C TYR A 64 9.63 1.05 -5.79
N PHE A 65 8.55 1.39 -5.08
CA PHE A 65 7.63 0.41 -4.47
C PHE A 65 6.54 -0.07 -5.43
N VAL A 66 6.39 0.53 -6.62
CA VAL A 66 5.42 0.09 -7.62
C VAL A 66 5.74 -1.33 -8.11
N VAL A 67 7.02 -1.63 -8.37
CA VAL A 67 7.44 -2.97 -8.83
C VAL A 67 7.22 -4.04 -7.75
N PRO A 68 7.66 -3.87 -6.48
CA PRO A 68 7.29 -4.77 -5.39
C PRO A 68 5.78 -4.96 -5.22
N TRP A 69 4.99 -3.88 -5.38
CA TRP A 69 3.53 -3.95 -5.28
C TRP A 69 2.91 -4.80 -6.38
N LEU A 70 3.37 -4.64 -7.64
CA LEU A 70 2.92 -5.48 -8.75
C LEU A 70 3.29 -6.95 -8.54
N ALA A 71 4.50 -7.22 -8.04
CA ALA A 71 4.93 -8.57 -7.71
C ALA A 71 4.04 -9.20 -6.61
N TYR A 72 3.75 -8.45 -5.55
CA TYR A 72 2.83 -8.84 -4.48
C TYR A 72 1.43 -9.22 -5.00
N VAL A 73 0.77 -8.31 -5.73
CA VAL A 73 -0.60 -8.54 -6.23
C VAL A 73 -0.61 -9.66 -7.27
N GLY A 74 0.38 -9.68 -8.17
CA GLY A 74 0.50 -10.70 -9.21
C GLY A 74 0.69 -12.10 -8.62
N PHE A 75 1.59 -12.25 -7.64
CA PHE A 75 1.78 -13.51 -6.93
C PHE A 75 0.50 -13.97 -6.22
N TYR A 76 -0.17 -13.07 -5.51
CA TYR A 76 -1.43 -13.40 -4.83
C TYR A 76 -2.48 -13.90 -5.84
N LEU A 77 -2.66 -13.20 -6.96
CA LEU A 77 -3.63 -13.54 -8.00
C LEU A 77 -3.41 -14.93 -8.60
N VAL A 78 -2.15 -15.32 -8.87
CA VAL A 78 -1.86 -16.61 -9.51
C VAL A 78 -1.82 -17.79 -8.54
N THR A 79 -1.69 -17.55 -7.24
CA THR A 79 -1.52 -18.60 -6.23
C THR A 79 -2.75 -18.84 -5.37
N ILE A 80 -3.64 -17.85 -5.20
CA ILE A 80 -4.77 -17.93 -4.25
C ILE A 80 -5.67 -19.14 -4.48
N ASP A 81 -6.05 -19.41 -5.74
CA ASP A 81 -6.94 -20.52 -6.10
C ASP A 81 -6.25 -21.89 -6.07
N ARG A 82 -4.91 -21.92 -6.05
CA ARG A 82 -4.10 -23.15 -6.20
C ARG A 82 -3.49 -23.62 -4.89
N LEU A 83 -3.02 -22.68 -4.06
CA LEU A 83 -2.23 -22.93 -2.86
C LEU A 83 -2.96 -22.51 -1.57
N GLY A 84 -4.13 -21.89 -1.72
CA GLY A 84 -4.96 -21.43 -0.60
C GLY A 84 -4.52 -20.08 -0.01
N PHE A 85 -5.40 -19.52 0.83
CA PHE A 85 -5.30 -18.15 1.32
C PHE A 85 -3.99 -17.84 2.07
N TRP A 86 -3.67 -18.63 3.10
CA TRP A 86 -2.53 -18.32 3.98
C TRP A 86 -1.20 -18.41 3.24
N PHE A 87 -1.05 -19.37 2.33
CA PHE A 87 0.16 -19.50 1.52
C PHE A 87 0.29 -18.33 0.53
N ALA A 88 -0.79 -18.02 -0.21
CA ALA A 88 -0.80 -16.92 -1.15
C ALA A 88 -0.49 -15.58 -0.48
N LEU A 89 -1.09 -15.30 0.69
CA LEU A 89 -0.86 -14.07 1.45
C LEU A 89 0.57 -13.98 1.98
N THR A 90 1.05 -15.01 2.67
CA THR A 90 2.41 -14.98 3.26
C THR A 90 3.50 -14.91 2.18
N GLY A 91 3.34 -15.67 1.09
CA GLY A 91 4.23 -15.62 -0.06
C GLY A 91 4.21 -14.26 -0.77
N ALA A 92 3.04 -13.65 -0.96
CA ALA A 92 2.94 -12.31 -1.54
C ALA A 92 3.67 -11.28 -0.69
N VAL A 93 3.45 -11.28 0.64
CA VAL A 93 4.14 -10.37 1.58
C VAL A 93 5.65 -10.58 1.55
N ALA A 94 6.11 -11.83 1.56
CA ALA A 94 7.54 -12.14 1.47
C ALA A 94 8.14 -11.62 0.16
N LEU A 95 7.41 -11.76 -0.96
CA LEU A 95 7.83 -11.26 -2.26
C LEU A 95 7.88 -9.72 -2.28
N PHE A 96 6.89 -9.04 -1.69
CA PHE A 96 6.91 -7.58 -1.54
C PHE A 96 8.19 -7.12 -0.83
N ILE A 97 8.51 -7.74 0.31
CA ILE A 97 9.69 -7.40 1.10
C ILE A 97 10.97 -7.68 0.30
N GLY A 98 11.08 -8.87 -0.29
CA GLY A 98 12.27 -9.26 -1.07
C GLY A 98 12.52 -8.36 -2.27
N VAL A 99 11.49 -8.04 -3.06
CA VAL A 99 11.63 -7.14 -4.21
C VAL A 99 11.91 -5.71 -3.75
N SER A 100 11.34 -5.27 -2.62
CA SER A 100 11.61 -3.93 -2.04
C SER A 100 13.04 -3.79 -1.51
N THR A 101 13.62 -4.85 -0.93
CA THR A 101 15.03 -4.80 -0.48
C THR A 101 15.99 -4.84 -1.65
N MET A 102 15.66 -5.56 -2.72
CA MET A 102 16.43 -5.56 -3.96
C MET A 102 16.36 -4.22 -4.69
N SER A 103 15.22 -3.52 -4.68
CA SER A 103 15.09 -2.23 -5.36
C SER A 103 16.04 -1.18 -4.78
N LYS A 104 16.39 -1.27 -3.49
CA LYS A 104 17.41 -0.43 -2.83
C LYS A 104 18.80 -0.53 -3.46
N LEU A 105 19.11 -1.59 -4.22
CA LEU A 105 20.40 -1.72 -4.92
C LEU A 105 20.49 -0.83 -6.16
N ILE A 106 19.37 -0.25 -6.59
CA ILE A 106 19.23 0.54 -7.83
C ILE A 106 18.92 2.03 -7.50
N VAL A 107 18.70 2.36 -6.23
CA VAL A 107 18.47 3.72 -5.72
C VAL A 107 19.73 4.28 -5.10
#